data_AF-A0A4Q1L1L5-F1
#
_entry.id   AF-A0A4Q1L1L5-F1
#
_cell.length_a   1.000
_cell.length_b   1.000
_cell.length_c   1.000
_cell.angle_alpha   90.00
_cell.angle_beta   90.00
_cell.angle_gamma   90.00
#
_symmetry.space_group_name_H-M   'P 1'
#
loop_
_entity.id
_entity.type
_entity.pdbx_description
1 polymer ?
#
loop_
_entity_poly.entity_id
_entity_poly.type
_entity_poly.pdbx_seq_one_letter_code
_entity_poly.pdbx_strand_id
1 'polypeptide(L)'
;MNDHPLGQTEDEAQTEAGLHVILDDLALLVENARAMPMSSSVLVHKADALALVDEMRQALPEQLAHADEVLAEANAVLEDANRQAEDILTTARARAIELVQKEQVAVQAESRARAIVEEAERTAAELRVDADDYCDRRLAEFEVDLGKIMAQVHAGRAKLAQRIGDYQGQADGA
;
A
#
# COMPACT_ATOMS: atom_id res chain seq x y z
N MET A 1 23.03 -13.34 4.62
CA MET A 1 23.43 -14.13 5.81
C MET A 1 22.55 -15.37 5.83
N ASN A 2 22.81 -16.31 4.93
CA ASN A 2 22.28 -17.66 4.99
C ASN A 2 23.44 -18.53 4.47
N ASP A 3 24.23 -19.04 5.42
CA ASP A 3 25.15 -20.15 5.18
C ASP A 3 24.29 -21.38 4.94
N HIS A 4 24.28 -21.86 3.71
CA HIS A 4 23.77 -23.18 3.36
C HIS A 4 24.97 -24.13 3.40
N PRO A 5 25.00 -25.16 4.27
CA PRO A 5 26.13 -26.07 4.32
C PRO A 5 26.10 -26.98 3.09
N LEU A 6 27.11 -26.88 2.22
CA LEU A 6 27.32 -27.68 1.01
C LEU A 6 27.78 -29.14 1.32
N GLY A 7 27.21 -29.78 2.34
CA GLY A 7 27.71 -31.05 2.89
C GLY A 7 26.88 -32.30 2.57
N GLN A 8 25.72 -32.19 1.92
CA GLN A 8 24.75 -33.30 1.84
C GLN A 8 24.72 -34.06 0.50
N THR A 9 25.37 -33.57 -0.55
CA THR A 9 25.28 -34.21 -1.88
C THR A 9 26.18 -35.43 -2.08
N GLU A 10 27.12 -35.70 -1.16
CA GLU A 10 28.06 -36.83 -1.31
C GLU A 10 27.53 -38.15 -0.72
N ASP A 11 26.65 -38.08 0.28
CA ASP A 11 26.10 -39.24 1.01
C ASP A 11 24.90 -39.87 0.27
N GLU A 12 24.09 -39.03 -0.40
CA GLU A 12 22.95 -39.45 -1.22
C GLU A 12 23.38 -40.33 -2.40
N ALA A 13 24.50 -39.98 -3.06
CA ALA A 13 25.00 -40.71 -4.23
C ALA A 13 25.62 -42.08 -3.88
N GLN A 14 26.12 -42.25 -2.66
CA GLN A 14 26.69 -43.54 -2.19
C GLN A 14 25.61 -44.49 -1.67
N THR A 15 24.51 -43.95 -1.14
CA THR A 15 23.38 -44.76 -0.67
C THR A 15 22.59 -45.29 -1.86
N GLU A 16 22.16 -44.44 -2.79
CA GLU A 16 21.49 -44.89 -4.02
C GLU A 16 22.37 -45.90 -4.79
N ALA A 17 23.69 -45.79 -4.63
CA ALA A 17 24.64 -46.69 -5.25
C ALA A 17 24.67 -48.13 -4.68
N GLY A 18 24.18 -48.38 -3.46
CA GLY A 18 24.34 -49.68 -2.79
C GLY A 18 23.28 -50.72 -3.18
N LEU A 19 22.00 -50.37 -3.10
CA LEU A 19 20.89 -51.33 -3.31
C LEU A 19 20.73 -51.73 -4.78
N HIS A 20 20.91 -50.80 -5.70
CA HIS A 20 20.82 -51.09 -7.13
C HIS A 20 21.92 -52.05 -7.58
N VAL A 21 23.14 -51.94 -7.03
CA VAL A 21 24.25 -52.86 -7.31
C VAL A 21 23.91 -54.27 -6.84
N ILE A 22 23.33 -54.45 -5.65
CA ILE A 22 22.94 -55.79 -5.15
C ILE A 22 21.84 -56.41 -6.05
N LEU A 23 20.91 -55.60 -6.53
CA LEU A 23 19.88 -56.04 -7.48
C LEU A 23 20.47 -56.41 -8.84
N ASP A 24 21.42 -55.63 -9.35
CA ASP A 24 22.13 -55.89 -10.60
C ASP A 24 22.97 -57.16 -10.49
N ASP A 25 23.67 -57.38 -9.37
CA ASP A 25 24.45 -58.58 -9.09
C ASP A 25 23.56 -59.82 -9.00
N LEU A 26 22.38 -59.70 -8.39
CA LEU A 26 21.39 -60.79 -8.35
C LEU A 26 20.84 -61.09 -9.75
N ALA A 27 20.59 -60.06 -10.56
CA ALA A 27 20.17 -60.23 -11.96
C ALA A 27 21.27 -60.93 -12.78
N LEU A 28 22.52 -60.48 -12.66
CA LEU A 28 23.70 -61.09 -13.29
C LEU A 28 23.90 -62.55 -12.87
N LEU A 29 23.68 -62.88 -11.60
CA LEU A 29 23.77 -64.26 -11.09
C LEU A 29 22.74 -65.17 -11.78
N VAL A 30 21.53 -64.66 -12.01
CA VAL A 30 20.44 -65.40 -12.68
C VAL A 30 20.66 -65.48 -14.19
N GLU A 31 21.13 -64.41 -14.83
CA GLU A 31 21.39 -64.37 -16.28
C GLU A 31 22.53 -65.30 -16.69
N ASN A 32 23.59 -65.40 -15.88
CA ASN A 32 24.75 -66.27 -16.16
C ASN A 32 24.57 -67.71 -15.64
N ALA A 33 23.44 -68.01 -15.00
CA ALA A 33 23.18 -69.33 -14.45
C ALA A 33 23.04 -70.40 -15.53
N ARG A 34 23.46 -71.63 -15.20
CA ARG A 34 23.48 -72.72 -16.17
C ARG A 34 22.06 -73.15 -16.54
N ALA A 35 21.67 -72.93 -17.80
CA ALA A 35 20.36 -73.34 -18.30
C ALA A 35 20.23 -74.87 -18.39
N MET A 36 19.05 -75.39 -18.05
CA MET A 36 18.73 -76.81 -18.18
C MET A 36 18.12 -77.12 -19.56
N PRO A 37 18.58 -78.17 -20.28
CA PRO A 37 18.03 -78.51 -21.59
C PRO A 37 16.55 -78.89 -21.48
N MET A 38 15.74 -78.43 -22.44
CA MET A 38 14.28 -78.66 -22.52
C MET A 38 13.45 -78.05 -21.37
N SER A 39 13.98 -77.06 -20.63
CA SER A 39 13.28 -76.35 -19.55
C SER A 39 13.62 -74.84 -19.54
N SER A 40 12.75 -74.02 -18.96
CA SER A 40 13.00 -72.60 -18.65
C SER A 40 13.74 -72.39 -17.33
N SER A 41 14.17 -73.47 -16.66
CA SER A 41 14.84 -73.41 -15.36
C SER A 41 16.35 -73.22 -15.50
N VAL A 42 16.92 -72.43 -14.59
CA VAL A 42 18.38 -72.22 -14.46
C VAL A 42 18.90 -72.77 -13.14
N LEU A 43 20.13 -73.25 -13.14
CA LEU A 43 20.80 -73.76 -11.95
C LEU A 43 21.70 -72.68 -11.35
N VAL A 44 21.30 -72.17 -10.20
CA VAL A 44 22.02 -71.15 -9.40
C VAL A 44 22.59 -71.75 -8.13
N HIS A 45 23.73 -71.25 -7.68
CA HIS A 45 24.31 -71.63 -6.40
C HIS A 45 23.49 -71.02 -5.26
N LYS A 46 22.87 -71.86 -4.44
CA LYS A 46 21.94 -71.44 -3.39
C LYS A 46 22.58 -70.49 -2.38
N ALA A 47 23.84 -70.72 -2.01
CA ALA A 47 24.51 -69.90 -1.00
C ALA A 47 24.71 -68.46 -1.49
N ASP A 48 25.08 -68.29 -2.76
CA ASP A 48 25.40 -66.98 -3.34
C ASP A 48 24.12 -66.16 -3.54
N ALA A 49 23.04 -66.81 -4.01
CA ALA A 49 21.73 -66.16 -4.15
C ALA A 49 21.15 -65.73 -2.79
N LEU A 50 21.30 -66.55 -1.74
CA LEU A 50 20.84 -66.19 -0.40
C LEU A 50 21.70 -65.07 0.22
N ALA A 51 23.00 -65.04 -0.04
CA ALA A 51 23.88 -63.97 0.44
C ALA A 51 23.45 -62.61 -0.11
N LEU A 52 23.19 -62.51 -1.42
CA LEU A 52 22.70 -61.27 -2.05
C LEU A 52 21.32 -60.84 -1.50
N VAL A 53 20.42 -61.80 -1.25
CA VAL A 53 19.11 -61.50 -0.64
C VAL A 53 19.26 -61.00 0.80
N ASP A 54 20.16 -61.58 1.59
CA ASP A 54 20.40 -61.16 2.97
C ASP A 54 21.08 -59.78 3.03
N GLU A 55 22.00 -59.50 2.10
CA GLU A 55 22.61 -58.18 1.93
C GLU A 55 21.57 -57.11 1.56
N MET A 56 20.69 -57.42 0.61
CA MET A 56 19.55 -56.57 0.26
C MET A 56 18.62 -56.32 1.45
N ARG A 57 18.32 -57.35 2.26
CA ARG A 57 17.49 -57.22 3.46
C ARG A 57 18.12 -56.33 4.53
N GLN A 58 19.45 -56.26 4.59
CA GLN A 58 20.18 -55.42 5.53
C GLN A 58 20.25 -53.96 5.04
N ALA A 59 20.43 -53.74 3.75
CA ALA A 59 20.55 -52.40 3.16
C ALA A 59 19.20 -51.67 2.97
N LEU A 60 18.12 -52.40 2.68
CA LEU A 60 16.82 -51.82 2.33
C LEU A 60 16.15 -50.96 3.43
N PRO A 61 16.20 -51.32 4.73
CA PRO A 61 15.63 -50.49 5.79
C PRO A 61 16.27 -49.11 5.90
N GLU A 62 17.59 -49.02 5.73
CA GLU A 62 18.35 -47.77 5.79
C GLU A 62 17.96 -46.84 4.63
N GLN A 63 17.82 -47.38 3.42
CA GLN A 63 17.39 -46.59 2.26
C GLN A 63 15.97 -46.06 2.38
N LEU A 64 15.05 -46.87 2.91
CA LEU A 64 13.68 -46.44 3.15
C LEU A 64 13.62 -45.35 4.22
N ALA A 65 14.41 -45.49 5.30
CA ALA A 65 14.49 -44.46 6.34
C ALA A 65 15.02 -43.13 5.79
N HIS A 66 16.04 -43.18 4.92
CA HIS A 66 16.56 -42.01 4.26
C HIS A 66 15.53 -41.35 3.32
N ALA A 67 14.81 -42.15 2.52
CA ALA A 67 13.73 -41.64 1.67
C ALA A 67 12.61 -40.97 2.48
N ASP A 68 12.23 -41.56 3.62
CA ASP A 68 11.25 -40.98 4.55
C ASP A 68 11.75 -39.65 5.16
N GLU A 69 13.04 -39.54 5.50
CA GLU A 69 13.65 -38.29 5.97
C GLU A 69 13.63 -37.20 4.91
N VAL A 70 14.03 -37.51 3.67
CA VAL A 70 13.99 -36.55 2.56
C VAL A 70 12.56 -36.06 2.30
N LEU A 71 11.58 -36.97 2.35
CA LEU A 71 10.17 -36.60 2.22
C LEU A 71 9.69 -35.72 3.39
N ALA A 72 10.12 -36.01 4.62
CA ALA A 72 9.79 -35.21 5.79
C ALA A 72 10.38 -33.80 5.68
N GLU A 73 11.64 -33.67 5.25
CA GLU A 73 12.30 -32.39 5.04
C GLU A 73 11.61 -31.58 3.92
N ALA A 74 11.32 -32.21 2.79
CA ALA A 74 10.60 -31.57 1.68
C ALA A 74 9.22 -31.04 2.14
N ASN A 75 8.48 -31.83 2.92
CA ASN A 75 7.20 -31.40 3.49
C ASN A 75 7.37 -30.22 4.45
N ALA A 76 8.40 -30.24 5.31
CA ALA A 76 8.68 -29.13 6.23
C ALA A 76 9.01 -27.83 5.48
N VAL A 77 9.81 -27.91 4.41
CA VAL A 77 10.13 -26.76 3.54
C VAL A 77 8.89 -26.23 2.85
N LEU A 78 8.02 -27.10 2.33
CA LEU A 78 6.76 -26.69 1.70
C LEU A 78 5.81 -26.02 2.69
N GLU A 79 5.69 -26.55 3.91
CA GLU A 79 4.86 -25.94 4.94
C GLU A 79 5.38 -24.55 5.34
N ASP A 80 6.70 -24.42 5.51
CA ASP A 80 7.32 -23.14 5.84
C ASP A 80 7.14 -22.11 4.70
N ALA A 81 7.36 -22.53 3.45
CA ALA A 81 7.13 -21.68 2.28
C ALA A 81 5.67 -21.21 2.16
N ASN A 82 4.70 -22.11 2.42
CA ASN A 82 3.28 -21.75 2.44
C ASN A 82 2.97 -20.73 3.53
N ARG A 83 3.51 -20.92 4.74
CA ARG A 83 3.33 -19.98 5.86
C ARG A 83 3.90 -18.60 5.52
N GLN A 84 5.11 -18.55 4.98
CA GLN A 84 5.74 -17.30 4.54
C GLN A 84 4.91 -16.61 3.44
N ALA A 85 4.38 -17.37 2.48
CA ALA A 85 3.54 -16.83 1.42
C ALA A 85 2.24 -16.22 1.98
N GLU A 86 1.59 -16.88 2.95
CA GLU A 86 0.41 -16.35 3.63
C GLU A 86 0.70 -15.06 4.41
N ASP A 87 1.84 -15.00 5.10
CA ASP A 87 2.27 -13.81 5.84
C ASP A 87 2.55 -12.63 4.91
N ILE A 88 3.23 -12.87 3.79
CA ILE A 88 3.49 -11.87 2.75
C ILE A 88 2.17 -11.35 2.18
N LEU A 89 1.25 -12.26 1.83
CA LEU A 89 -0.04 -11.92 1.25
C LEU A 89 -0.89 -11.08 2.22
N THR A 90 -0.89 -11.47 3.50
CA THR A 90 -1.61 -10.76 4.57
C THR A 90 -1.04 -9.35 4.77
N THR A 91 0.28 -9.23 4.86
CA THR A 91 0.98 -7.95 5.01
C THR A 91 0.74 -7.04 3.80
N ALA A 92 0.82 -7.59 2.59
CA ALA A 92 0.58 -6.84 1.35
C ALA A 92 -0.86 -6.31 1.29
N ARG A 93 -1.85 -7.13 1.67
CA ARG A 93 -3.25 -6.73 1.74
C ARG A 93 -3.48 -5.60 2.76
N ALA A 94 -2.92 -5.74 3.96
CA ALA A 94 -3.03 -4.72 5.01
C ALA A 94 -2.45 -3.37 4.52
N ARG A 95 -1.27 -3.40 3.89
CA ARG A 95 -0.62 -2.21 3.34
C ARG A 95 -1.41 -1.58 2.19
N ALA A 96 -2.01 -2.39 1.32
CA ALA A 96 -2.86 -1.90 0.24
C ALA A 96 -4.09 -1.16 0.78
N ILE A 97 -4.75 -1.72 1.80
CA ILE A 97 -5.89 -1.07 2.48
C ILE A 97 -5.46 0.27 3.08
N GLU A 98 -4.34 0.31 3.79
CA GLU A 98 -3.81 1.54 4.40
C GLU A 98 -3.52 2.63 3.36
N LEU A 99 -2.90 2.28 2.23
CA LEU A 99 -2.61 3.22 1.14
C LEU A 99 -3.88 3.79 0.53
N VAL A 100 -4.88 2.95 0.25
CA VAL A 100 -6.16 3.40 -0.30
C VAL A 100 -6.88 4.32 0.69
N GLN A 101 -6.86 4.00 1.98
CA GLN A 101 -7.45 4.87 3.00
C GLN A 101 -6.73 6.23 3.07
N LYS A 102 -5.40 6.24 3.05
CA LYS A 102 -4.61 7.49 3.03
C LYS A 102 -4.92 8.36 1.81
N GLU A 103 -5.00 7.74 0.63
CA GLU A 103 -5.33 8.45 -0.61
C GLU A 103 -6.75 9.02 -0.56
N GLN A 104 -7.73 8.24 -0.10
CA GLN A 104 -9.11 8.72 0.06
C GLN A 104 -9.21 9.90 1.03
N VAL A 105 -8.46 9.86 2.14
CA VAL A 105 -8.39 10.98 3.09
C VAL A 105 -7.78 12.21 2.42
N ALA A 106 -6.71 12.07 1.62
CA ALA A 106 -6.08 13.17 0.91
C ALA A 106 -7.05 13.83 -0.10
N VAL A 107 -7.73 13.03 -0.92
CA VAL A 107 -8.72 13.51 -1.90
C VAL A 107 -9.88 14.23 -1.20
N GLN A 108 -10.40 13.68 -0.10
CA GLN A 108 -11.46 14.33 0.67
C GLN A 108 -10.99 15.63 1.32
N ALA A 109 -9.77 15.66 1.86
CA ALA A 109 -9.18 16.87 2.44
C ALA A 109 -9.02 17.96 1.38
N GLU A 110 -8.54 17.62 0.18
CA GLU A 110 -8.40 18.56 -0.92
C GLU A 110 -9.76 19.09 -1.40
N SER A 111 -10.75 18.22 -1.57
CA SER A 111 -12.12 18.63 -1.92
C SER A 111 -12.72 19.58 -0.89
N ARG A 112 -12.55 19.28 0.41
CA ARG A 112 -13.00 20.15 1.50
C ARG A 112 -12.25 21.48 1.53
N ALA A 113 -10.95 21.47 1.30
CA ALA A 113 -10.14 22.68 1.22
C ALA A 113 -10.62 23.59 0.09
N ARG A 114 -10.87 23.04 -1.11
CA ARG A 114 -11.43 23.80 -2.24
C ARG A 114 -12.78 24.41 -1.90
N ALA A 115 -13.70 23.65 -1.31
CA ALA A 115 -15.00 24.16 -0.90
C ALA A 115 -14.90 25.30 0.14
N ILE A 116 -13.95 25.20 1.09
CA ILE A 116 -13.70 26.27 2.07
C ILE A 116 -13.18 27.54 1.38
N VAL A 117 -12.27 27.40 0.42
CA VAL A 117 -11.72 28.54 -0.33
C VAL A 117 -12.80 29.21 -1.17
N GLU A 118 -13.59 28.44 -1.92
CA GLU A 118 -14.72 28.96 -2.71
C GLU A 118 -15.73 29.70 -1.83
N GLU A 119 -16.08 29.14 -0.67
CA GLU A 119 -16.99 29.77 0.28
C GLU A 119 -16.41 31.08 0.85
N ALA A 120 -15.11 31.08 1.18
CA ALA A 120 -14.43 32.27 1.68
C ALA A 120 -14.34 33.37 0.61
N GLU A 121 -14.06 33.01 -0.63
CA GLU A 121 -14.04 33.94 -1.76
C GLU A 121 -15.42 34.54 -2.03
N ARG A 122 -16.48 33.71 -2.00
CA ARG A 122 -17.87 34.19 -2.11
C ARG A 122 -18.21 35.16 -0.99
N THR A 123 -17.95 34.78 0.25
CA THR A 123 -18.22 35.62 1.43
C THR A 123 -17.45 36.94 1.35
N ALA A 124 -16.19 36.90 0.91
CA ALA A 124 -15.39 38.10 0.73
C ALA A 124 -15.90 39.01 -0.39
N ALA A 125 -16.47 38.45 -1.46
CA ALA A 125 -17.10 39.22 -2.52
C ALA A 125 -18.39 39.90 -2.02
N GLU A 126 -19.25 39.15 -1.32
CA GLU A 126 -20.48 39.67 -0.70
C GLU A 126 -20.16 40.81 0.28
N LEU A 127 -19.19 40.60 1.17
CA LEU A 127 -18.78 41.62 2.15
C LEU A 127 -18.29 42.92 1.50
N ARG A 128 -17.59 42.83 0.35
CA ARG A 128 -17.15 44.02 -0.39
C ARG A 128 -18.32 44.80 -0.94
N VAL A 129 -19.28 44.11 -1.55
CA VAL A 129 -20.50 44.74 -2.09
C VAL A 129 -21.28 45.41 -0.95
N ASP A 130 -21.49 44.70 0.16
CA ASP A 130 -22.20 45.24 1.32
C ASP A 130 -21.49 46.46 1.92
N ALA A 131 -20.15 46.46 1.95
CA ALA A 131 -19.35 47.57 2.44
C ALA A 131 -19.42 48.80 1.52
N ASP A 132 -19.39 48.58 0.21
CA ASP A 132 -19.53 49.65 -0.78
C ASP A 132 -20.93 50.28 -0.69
N ASP A 133 -22.00 49.47 -0.65
CA ASP A 133 -23.38 49.92 -0.48
C ASP A 133 -23.57 50.69 0.84
N TYR A 134 -22.94 50.21 1.92
CA TYR A 134 -22.96 50.90 3.20
C TYR A 134 -22.28 52.28 3.11
N CYS A 135 -21.11 52.36 2.48
CA CYS A 135 -20.38 53.61 2.28
C CYS A 135 -21.19 54.61 1.46
N ASP A 136 -21.76 54.18 0.34
CA ASP A 136 -22.60 55.03 -0.52
C ASP A 136 -23.80 55.60 0.23
N ARG A 137 -24.51 54.76 0.99
CA ARG A 137 -25.64 55.22 1.81
C ARG A 137 -25.23 56.26 2.85
N ARG A 138 -24.07 56.07 3.50
CA ARG A 138 -23.55 57.03 4.48
C ARG A 138 -23.09 58.33 3.84
N LEU A 139 -22.47 58.26 2.67
CA LEU A 139 -22.08 59.45 1.91
C LEU A 139 -23.30 60.25 1.44
N ALA A 140 -24.35 59.57 0.97
CA ALA A 140 -25.61 60.23 0.58
C ALA A 140 -26.31 60.90 1.78
N GLU A 141 -26.34 60.24 2.95
CA GLU A 141 -26.86 60.84 4.18
C GLU A 141 -26.07 62.10 4.58
N PHE A 142 -24.73 62.02 4.50
CA PHE A 142 -23.85 63.15 4.79
C PHE A 142 -24.01 64.30 3.80
N GLU A 143 -24.21 64.02 2.51
CA GLU A 143 -24.48 65.03 1.49
C GLU A 143 -25.77 65.80 1.79
N VAL A 144 -26.83 65.10 2.19
CA VAL A 144 -28.11 65.73 2.58
C VAL A 144 -27.92 66.66 3.79
N ASP A 145 -27.18 66.21 4.80
CA ASP A 145 -26.91 67.03 6.00
C ASP A 145 -26.03 68.24 5.70
N LEU A 146 -25.00 68.08 4.86
CA LEU A 146 -24.18 69.19 4.40
C LEU A 146 -25.01 70.19 3.59
N GLY A 147 -25.94 69.73 2.76
CA GLY A 147 -26.90 70.57 2.04
C GLY A 147 -27.76 71.42 2.97
N LYS A 148 -28.26 70.85 4.08
CA LYS A 148 -29.02 71.60 5.10
C LYS A 148 -28.14 72.66 5.77
N ILE A 149 -26.91 72.31 6.13
CA ILE A 149 -25.95 73.25 6.77
C ILE A 149 -25.63 74.40 5.82
N MET A 150 -25.35 74.10 4.54
CA MET A 150 -25.08 75.11 3.51
C MET A 150 -26.28 76.04 3.33
N ALA A 151 -27.51 75.51 3.28
CA ALA A 151 -28.71 76.33 3.21
C ALA A 151 -28.86 77.27 4.42
N GLN A 152 -28.57 76.79 5.63
CA GLN A 152 -28.56 77.62 6.85
C GLN A 152 -27.49 78.72 6.79
N VAL A 153 -26.29 78.42 6.30
CA VAL A 153 -25.22 79.41 6.12
C VAL A 153 -25.63 80.47 5.09
N HIS A 154 -26.21 80.08 3.95
CA HIS A 154 -26.70 81.02 2.96
C HIS A 154 -27.80 81.93 3.52
N ALA A 155 -28.77 81.37 4.25
CA ALA A 155 -29.81 82.15 4.91
C ALA A 155 -29.23 83.14 5.94
N GLY A 156 -28.25 82.71 6.74
CA GLY A 156 -27.53 83.56 7.70
C GLY A 156 -26.80 84.71 7.01
N ARG A 157 -26.11 84.44 5.89
CA ARG A 157 -25.42 85.46 5.08
C ARG A 157 -26.39 86.45 4.45
N ALA A 158 -27.51 85.98 3.90
CA ALA A 158 -28.54 86.85 3.31
C ALA A 158 -29.12 87.81 4.35
N LYS A 159 -29.43 87.30 5.56
CA LYS A 159 -29.91 88.12 6.68
C LYS A 159 -28.89 89.16 7.13
N LEU A 160 -27.59 88.81 7.16
CA LEU A 160 -26.54 89.77 7.48
C LEU A 160 -26.40 90.86 6.41
N ALA A 161 -26.44 90.49 5.13
CA ALA A 161 -26.37 91.43 4.02
C ALA A 161 -27.55 92.42 4.03
N GLN A 162 -28.77 91.92 4.31
CA GLN A 162 -29.95 92.77 4.49
C GLN A 162 -29.73 93.80 5.60
N ARG A 163 -29.27 93.35 6.78
CA ARG A 163 -28.98 94.26 7.91
C ARG A 163 -27.95 95.34 7.55
N ILE A 164 -26.89 94.98 6.82
CA ILE A 164 -25.87 95.94 6.39
C ILE A 164 -26.45 96.97 5.41
N GLY A 165 -27.28 96.52 4.45
CA GLY A 165 -27.98 97.42 3.51
C GLY A 165 -28.95 98.36 4.22
N ASP A 166 -29.69 97.87 5.21
CA ASP A 166 -30.60 98.69 6.02
C ASP A 166 -29.84 99.81 6.78
N TYR A 167 -28.64 99.51 7.32
CA TYR A 167 -27.79 100.53 7.97
C TYR A 167 -27.28 101.59 7.00
N GLN A 168 -26.97 101.22 5.76
CA GLN A 168 -26.50 102.18 4.74
C GLN A 168 -27.64 103.09 4.26
N GLY A 169 -28.85 102.55 4.06
CA GLY A 169 -30.02 103.35 3.71
C GLY A 169 -30.49 104.30 4.81
N GLN A 170 -30.25 103.97 6.08
CA GLN A 170 -30.56 104.83 7.22
C GLN A 170 -29.52 105.96 7.43
N ALA A 171 -28.32 105.82 6.89
CA ALA A 171 -27.25 106.83 6.94
C ALA A 171 -27.35 107.89 5.82
N ASP A 172 -27.90 107.55 4.65
CA ASP A 172 -28.09 108.48 3.53
C ASP A 172 -29.44 109.26 3.59
N GLY A 173 -30.30 108.95 4.56
CA GLY A 173 -31.64 109.55 4.74
C GLY A 173 -31.74 110.67 5.80
N ALA A 174 -30.61 111.12 6.35
CA ALA A 174 -30.52 112.21 7.33
C ALA A 174 -29.69 113.38 6.77
#